data_AF-A0A348TV16-F1
#
_entry.id   AF-A0A348TV16-F1
#
_cell.length_a   1.000
_cell.length_b   1.000
_cell.length_c   1.000
_cell.angle_alpha   90.00
_cell.angle_beta   90.00
_cell.angle_gamma   90.00
#
_symmetry.space_group_name_H-M   'P 1'
#
loop_
_entity.id
_entity.type
_entity.pdbx_description
1 polymer ?
#
loop_
_entity_poly.entity_id
_entity_poly.type
_entity_poly.pdbx_seq_one_letter_code
_entity_poly.pdbx_strand_id
1 'polypeptide(L)' 'PGDVLCIVEAMKLFNEIESEVSGKIVKILVDDKTPIEYDQPLFLVDPS' A
#
# COMPACT_ATOMS: atom_id res chain seq x y z
N PRO A 1 -3.91 11.97 2.96
CA PRO A 1 -4.72 11.31 1.92
C PRO A 1 -4.29 11.77 0.53
N GLY A 2 -4.20 10.84 -0.41
CA GLY A 2 -3.72 11.08 -1.78
C GLY A 2 -2.20 11.02 -1.95
N ASP A 3 -1.45 10.65 -0.91
CA ASP A 3 -0.02 10.39 -1.04
C ASP A 3 0.21 8.98 -1.61
N VAL A 4 1.11 8.85 -2.58
CA VAL A 4 1.49 7.54 -3.15
C VAL A 4 2.33 6.77 -2.15
N LEU A 5 1.85 5.61 -1.73
CA LEU A 5 2.48 4.74 -0.73
C LEU A 5 3.44 3.72 -1.36
N CYS A 6 3.00 3.07 -2.44
CA CYS A 6 3.81 2.13 -3.20
C CYS A 6 3.25 1.93 -4.62
N ILE A 7 4.00 1.19 -5.43
CA ILE A 7 3.59 0.77 -6.78
C ILE A 7 3.47 -0.75 -6.76
N VAL A 8 2.35 -1.26 -7.28
CA VAL A 8 2.10 -2.69 -7.41
C VAL A 8 1.97 -3.07 -8.89
N GLU A 9 2.50 -4.25 -9.25
CA GLU A 9 2.33 -4.80 -10.58
C GLU A 9 1.12 -5.75 -10.60
N ALA A 10 0.12 -5.44 -11.41
CA ALA A 10 -1.05 -6.29 -11.63
C ALA A 10 -1.31 -6.42 -13.13
N MET A 11 -1.41 -7.65 -13.65
CA MET A 11 -1.71 -7.94 -15.06
C MET A 11 -0.81 -7.18 -16.08
N LYS A 12 0.50 -7.07 -15.78
CA LYS A 12 1.50 -6.30 -16.55
C LYS A 12 1.31 -4.78 -16.55
N LEU A 13 0.51 -4.26 -15.63
CA LEU A 13 0.32 -2.84 -15.39
C LEU A 13 0.88 -2.49 -14.02
N PHE A 14 1.54 -1.33 -13.92
CA PHE A 14 1.96 -0.76 -12.66
C PHE A 14 0.88 0.22 -12.19
N ASN A 15 0.34 -0.04 -11.01
CA ASN A 15 -0.66 0.80 -10.37
C ASN A 15 -0.08 1.44 -9.12
N GLU A 16 -0.39 2.71 -8.91
CA GLU A 16 -0.02 3.44 -7.70
C GLU A 16 -1.08 3.20 -6.62
N ILE A 17 -0.63 2.85 -5.41
CA ILE A 17 -1.50 2.72 -4.24
C ILE A 17 -1.42 4.03 -3.47
N GLU A 18 -2.54 4.73 -3.38
CA GLU A 18 -2.66 6.00 -2.66
C GLU A 18 -3.19 5.79 -1.23
N SER A 19 -2.77 6.65 -0.31
CA SER A 19 -3.32 6.66 1.04
C SER A 19 -4.75 7.17 1.06
N GLU A 20 -5.70 6.33 1.46
CA GLU A 20 -7.11 6.73 1.62
C GLU A 20 -7.32 7.69 2.80
N VAL A 21 -6.44 7.63 3.81
CA VAL A 21 -6.54 8.43 5.04
C VAL A 21 -5.34 9.34 5.23
N SER A 22 -5.47 10.35 6.09
CA SER A 22 -4.34 11.06 6.67
C SER A 22 -3.82 10.28 7.87
N GLY A 23 -2.51 10.20 8.06
CA GLY A 23 -1.93 9.56 9.21
C GLY A 23 -0.46 9.23 9.03
N LYS A 24 0.08 8.44 9.95
CA LYS A 24 1.47 7.95 9.92
C LYS A 24 1.50 6.46 9.65
N ILE A 25 2.39 6.01 8.75
CA ILE A 25 2.66 4.58 8.56
C ILE A 25 3.36 4.05 9.81
N VAL A 26 2.71 3.12 10.50
CA VAL A 26 3.24 2.45 11.70
C VAL A 26 4.00 1.19 11.33
N LYS A 27 3.51 0.47 10.31
CA LYS A 27 4.10 -0.81 9.90
C LYS A 27 3.86 -1.10 8.42
N ILE A 28 4.87 -1.66 7.79
CA ILE A 28 4.79 -2.27 6.46
C ILE A 28 4.58 -3.77 6.67
N LEU A 29 3.55 -4.35 6.06
CA LEU A 29 3.14 -5.75 6.27
C LEU A 29 3.63 -6.68 5.16
N VAL A 30 4.24 -6.13 4.11
CA VAL A 30 4.68 -6.84 2.91
C VAL A 30 6.09 -6.41 2.54
N ASP A 31 6.92 -7.37 2.13
CA ASP A 31 8.26 -7.11 1.62
C ASP A 31 8.23 -6.80 0.12
N ASP A 32 9.24 -6.07 -0.36
CA ASP A 32 9.38 -5.75 -1.78
C ASP A 32 9.37 -7.01 -2.66
N LYS A 33 8.70 -6.92 -3.82
CA LYS A 33 8.52 -8.00 -4.81
C LYS A 33 7.83 -9.26 -4.30
N THR A 34 7.15 -9.18 -3.16
CA THR A 34 6.34 -10.30 -2.66
C THR A 34 4.99 -10.32 -3.38
N PRO A 35 4.48 -11.50 -3.82
CA PRO A 35 3.13 -11.62 -4.34
C PRO A 35 2.10 -11.20 -3.29
N ILE A 36 1.09 -10.46 -3.71
CA ILE A 36 -0.04 -10.05 -2.87
C ILE A 36 -1.36 -10.50 -3.49
N GLU A 37 -2.37 -10.70 -2.65
CA GLU A 37 -3.73 -11.04 -3.06
C GLU A 37 -4.66 -9.81 -3.00
N TYR A 38 -5.82 -9.93 -3.65
CA TYR A 38 -6.88 -8.93 -3.51
C TYR A 38 -7.33 -8.85 -2.04
N ASP A 39 -7.61 -7.64 -1.56
CA ASP A 39 -7.95 -7.33 -0.16
C ASP A 39 -6.84 -7.65 0.87
N GLN A 40 -5.60 -7.93 0.45
CA GLN A 40 -4.50 -8.11 1.38
C GLN A 40 -4.03 -6.77 1.98
N PRO A 41 -3.91 -6.65 3.30
CA PRO A 41 -3.42 -5.44 3.94
C PRO A 41 -1.91 -5.24 3.70
N LEU A 42 -1.52 -4.06 3.20
CA LEU A 42 -0.13 -3.71 2.87
C LEU A 42 0.54 -2.84 3.94
N PHE A 43 -0.20 -1.88 4.49
CA PHE A 43 0.30 -0.90 5.44
C PHE A 43 -0.65 -0.77 6.62
N LEU A 44 -0.07 -0.59 7.81
CA LEU A 44 -0.80 -0.19 9.00
C LEU A 44 -0.61 1.32 9.21
N VAL A 45 -1.69 2.07 9.13
CA VAL A 45 -1.70 3.54 9.26
C VAL A 45 -2.37 3.93 10.56
N ASP A 46 -1.75 4.83 11.32
CA ASP A 46 -2.32 5.48 12.49
C ASP A 46 -2.82 6.87 12.10
N PRO A 47 -4.15 7.11 12.10
CA PRO A 47 -4.75 8.40 11.73
C PRO A 47 -4.71 9.46 12.85
N SER A 48 -4.11 9.15 14.00
CA SER A 48 -4.08 9.99 15.20
C SER A 48 -3.28 11.29 15.06
#